data_AF-A0A6A5APJ8-F1
#
_entry.id   AF-A0A6A5APJ8-F1
#
_cell.length_a   1.000
_cell.length_b   1.000
_cell.length_c   1.000
_cell.angle_alpha   90.00
_cell.angle_beta   90.00
_cell.angle_gamma   90.00
#
_symmetry.space_group_name_H-M   'P 1'
#
loop_
_entity.id
_entity.type
_entity.pdbx_description
1 polymer ?
#
loop_
_entity_poly.entity_id
_entity_poly.type
_entity_poly.pdbx_seq_one_letter_code
_entity_poly.pdbx_strand_id
1 'polypeptide(L)'
;MLSLPEVHILSGAGKPIFSTKDDDDCSNVSTAGLIQGISSFADDALRQITTPTHVLTFLPCPPLLFFCATPPSLRGLNVGRLLHLLKHHLLVFLTQNGVSLMESNPNYDLRNLLYGTHGVLMAVVSAWTSQVWPQLDGIGVRLIPIPPSTTTTRRHIQSCMDVPGLVFGLISHADGVVAYKQGLPDHPLPIEDVHVLLHILQHMPSFRTSESWTPLCLPTFNRGGF
;
A
#
# COMPACT_ATOMS: atom_id res chain seq x y z
N MET A 1 -0.95 -21.95 -11.59
CA MET A 1 -1.06 -20.78 -10.69
C MET A 1 0.30 -20.11 -10.65
N LEU A 2 0.37 -18.79 -10.89
CA LEU A 2 1.60 -18.03 -10.67
C LEU A 2 1.90 -18.03 -9.17
N SER A 3 3.15 -18.30 -8.78
CA SER A 3 3.57 -18.21 -7.38
C SER A 3 3.45 -16.76 -6.91
N LEU A 4 2.76 -16.51 -5.80
CA LEU A 4 2.72 -15.18 -5.19
C LEU A 4 3.96 -14.96 -4.32
N PRO A 5 4.44 -13.70 -4.19
CA PRO A 5 5.48 -13.40 -3.22
C PRO A 5 4.92 -13.59 -1.81
N GLU A 6 5.71 -14.21 -0.93
CA GLU A 6 5.31 -14.44 0.45
C GLU A 6 5.55 -13.16 1.24
N VAL A 7 4.50 -12.47 1.66
CA VAL A 7 4.60 -11.18 2.35
C VAL A 7 4.04 -11.29 3.75
N HIS A 8 4.73 -10.66 4.69
CA HIS A 8 4.37 -10.62 6.09
C HIS A 8 4.57 -9.22 6.66
N ILE A 9 3.65 -8.82 7.53
CA ILE A 9 3.71 -7.57 8.30
C ILE A 9 3.60 -7.97 9.76
N LEU A 10 4.60 -7.59 10.56
CA LEU A 10 4.71 -7.92 11.97
C LEU A 10 4.70 -6.64 12.81
N SER A 11 4.22 -6.73 14.05
CA SER A 11 4.47 -5.69 15.05
C SER A 11 5.90 -5.77 15.58
N GLY A 12 6.36 -4.74 16.30
CA GLY A 12 7.66 -4.73 16.96
C GLY A 12 7.87 -5.86 17.97
N ALA A 13 6.77 -6.44 18.47
CA ALA A 13 6.78 -7.62 19.33
C ALA A 13 6.79 -8.95 18.54
N GLY A 14 6.88 -8.91 17.22
CA GLY A 14 6.87 -10.08 16.33
C GLY A 14 5.50 -10.69 16.09
N LYS A 15 4.41 -10.02 16.49
CA LYS A 15 3.05 -10.53 16.27
C LYS A 15 2.64 -10.35 14.80
N PRO A 16 2.12 -11.37 14.12
CA PRO A 16 1.66 -11.23 12.74
C PRO A 16 0.42 -10.33 12.66
N ILE A 17 0.47 -9.36 11.76
CA ILE A 17 -0.62 -8.44 11.40
C ILE A 17 -1.22 -8.83 10.06
N PHE A 18 -0.38 -9.26 9.13
CA PHE A 18 -0.77 -9.70 7.79
C PHE A 18 0.23 -10.77 7.31
N SER A 19 -0.28 -11.80 6.65
CA SER A 19 0.51 -12.85 6.00
C SER A 19 -0.22 -13.29 4.74
N THR A 20 0.51 -13.51 3.65
CA THR A 20 0.00 -14.15 2.41
C THR A 20 -0.06 -15.67 2.50
N LYS A 21 0.59 -16.25 3.52
CA LYS A 21 0.40 -17.65 3.90
C LYS A 21 -0.78 -17.75 4.85
N ASP A 22 -1.50 -18.87 4.78
CA ASP A 22 -2.63 -19.17 5.64
C ASP A 22 -2.24 -19.10 7.13
N ASP A 23 -3.15 -18.56 7.94
CA ASP A 23 -2.94 -18.27 9.37
C ASP A 23 -2.82 -19.54 10.25
N ASP A 24 -3.24 -20.72 9.75
CA ASP A 24 -3.29 -21.97 10.53
C ASP A 24 -1.91 -22.64 10.72
N ASP A 25 -0.86 -22.12 10.09
CA ASP A 25 0.47 -22.70 10.18
C ASP A 25 1.22 -22.15 11.42
N CYS A 26 1.25 -22.92 12.51
CA CYS A 26 2.03 -22.62 13.72
C CYS A 26 3.52 -22.32 13.41
N SER A 27 4.01 -22.84 12.28
CA SER A 27 5.33 -22.59 11.71
C SER A 27 5.54 -21.13 11.28
N ASN A 28 4.49 -20.42 10.87
CA ASN A 28 4.56 -19.02 10.47
C ASN A 28 4.81 -18.11 11.68
N VAL A 29 4.21 -18.40 12.84
CA VAL A 29 4.38 -17.61 14.06
C VAL A 29 5.80 -17.72 14.61
N SER A 30 6.37 -18.93 14.62
CA SER A 30 7.74 -19.16 15.08
C SER A 30 8.78 -18.54 14.12
N THR A 31 8.53 -18.63 12.81
CA THR A 31 9.36 -17.99 11.78
C THR A 31 9.31 -16.47 11.87
N ALA A 32 8.12 -15.89 12.08
CA ALA A 32 7.93 -14.46 12.26
C ALA A 32 8.69 -13.93 13.49
N GLY A 33 8.63 -14.64 14.62
CA GLY A 33 9.38 -14.28 15.83
C GLY A 33 10.90 -14.32 15.62
N LEU A 34 11.42 -15.34 14.93
CA LEU A 34 12.84 -15.44 14.60
C LEU A 34 13.29 -14.31 13.66
N ILE A 35 12.52 -14.04 12.61
CA ILE A 35 12.79 -12.95 11.67
C ILE A 35 12.80 -11.59 12.38
N GLN A 36 11.82 -11.34 13.26
CA GLN A 36 11.78 -10.12 14.05
C GLN A 36 13.03 -10.00 14.92
N GLY A 37 13.42 -11.08 15.61
CA GLY A 37 14.65 -11.11 16.41
C GLY A 37 15.90 -10.76 15.58
N ILE A 38 16.05 -11.37 14.40
CA ILE A 38 17.19 -11.09 13.49
C ILE A 38 17.18 -9.63 13.04
N SER A 39 16.02 -9.06 12.69
CA SER A 39 15.91 -7.65 12.31
C SER A 39 16.31 -6.73 13.47
N SER A 40 15.84 -7.03 14.68
CA SER A 40 16.17 -6.26 15.88
C SER A 40 17.66 -6.34 16.26
N PHE A 41 18.31 -7.49 16.08
CA PHE A 41 19.77 -7.62 16.26
C PHE A 41 20.58 -6.79 15.27
N ALA A 42 20.02 -6.49 14.10
CA ALA A 42 20.65 -5.68 13.08
C ALA A 42 20.31 -4.19 13.21
N ASP A 43 19.81 -3.73 14.37
CA ASP A 43 19.38 -2.35 14.62
C ASP A 43 18.47 -1.80 13.51
N ASP A 44 17.54 -2.62 13.00
CA ASP A 44 16.61 -2.28 11.92
C ASP A 44 17.30 -1.80 10.61
N ALA A 45 18.59 -2.13 10.44
CA ALA A 45 19.36 -1.88 9.22
C ALA A 45 19.26 -3.03 8.20
N LEU A 46 18.70 -4.18 8.59
CA LEU A 46 18.57 -5.35 7.71
C LEU A 46 17.64 -5.01 6.53
N ARG A 47 18.15 -5.18 5.30
CA ARG A 47 17.37 -4.95 4.06
C ARG A 47 17.16 -6.20 3.24
N GLN A 48 18.12 -7.12 3.22
CA GLN A 48 18.03 -8.30 2.39
C GLN A 48 18.86 -9.47 2.93
N ILE A 49 18.32 -10.68 2.85
CA ILE A 49 19.06 -11.94 3.03
C ILE A 49 18.85 -12.76 1.76
N THR A 50 19.93 -13.17 1.12
CA THR A 50 19.89 -14.02 -0.06
C THR A 50 20.28 -15.44 0.31
N THR A 51 19.41 -16.39 0.00
CA THR A 51 19.64 -17.83 0.17
C THR A 51 19.59 -18.51 -1.21
N PRO A 52 20.01 -19.78 -1.33
CA PRO A 52 19.92 -20.51 -2.60
C PRO A 52 18.49 -20.65 -3.13
N THR A 53 17.50 -20.71 -2.23
CA THR A 53 16.10 -20.96 -2.58
C THR A 53 15.23 -19.71 -2.56
N HIS A 54 15.55 -18.71 -1.74
CA HIS A 54 14.74 -17.50 -1.57
C HIS A 54 15.59 -16.25 -1.38
N VAL A 55 15.04 -15.12 -1.79
CA VAL A 55 15.49 -13.79 -1.39
C VAL A 55 14.49 -13.26 -0.38
N LEU A 56 14.97 -12.94 0.83
CA LEU A 56 14.20 -12.26 1.87
C LEU A 56 14.51 -10.77 1.79
N THR A 57 13.50 -9.94 1.56
CA THR A 57 13.61 -8.47 1.54
C THR A 57 12.89 -7.91 2.74
N PHE A 58 13.52 -6.95 3.42
CA PHE A 58 13.03 -6.37 4.66
C PHE A 58 12.84 -4.86 4.50
N LEU A 59 11.75 -4.36 5.05
CA LEU A 59 11.51 -2.95 5.28
C LEU A 59 11.22 -2.76 6.78
N PRO A 60 12.26 -2.62 7.61
CA PRO A 60 12.12 -2.17 8.99
C PRO A 60 11.49 -0.78 9.04
N CYS A 61 10.43 -0.65 9.82
CA CYS A 61 9.68 0.60 10.01
C CYS A 61 9.04 0.61 11.41
N PRO A 62 9.84 0.73 12.50
CA PRO A 62 9.32 0.67 13.86
C PRO A 62 8.09 1.58 14.05
N PRO A 63 7.03 1.11 14.72
CA PRO A 63 6.90 -0.14 15.48
C PRO A 63 6.45 -1.36 14.65
N LEU A 64 6.69 -1.36 13.33
CA LEU A 64 6.32 -2.42 12.39
C LEU A 64 7.54 -3.00 11.66
N LEU A 65 7.44 -4.25 11.27
CA LEU A 65 8.38 -4.89 10.34
C LEU A 65 7.61 -5.44 9.15
N PHE A 66 8.04 -5.05 7.96
CA PHE A 66 7.55 -5.63 6.71
C PHE A 66 8.63 -6.53 6.15
N PHE A 67 8.29 -7.77 5.78
CA PHE A 67 9.21 -8.64 5.07
C PHE A 67 8.53 -9.38 3.93
N CYS A 68 9.32 -9.73 2.92
CA CYS A 68 8.87 -10.54 1.81
C CYS A 68 9.90 -11.59 1.43
N ALA A 69 9.47 -12.85 1.32
CA ALA A 69 10.25 -13.94 0.77
C ALA A 69 9.82 -14.20 -0.68
N THR A 70 10.78 -14.17 -1.61
CA THR A 70 10.53 -14.46 -3.02
C THR A 70 11.39 -15.62 -3.51
N PRO A 71 10.80 -16.65 -4.18
CA PRO A 71 11.56 -17.70 -4.84
C PRO A 71 12.24 -17.18 -6.12
N PRO A 72 13.14 -17.96 -6.75
CA PRO A 72 13.90 -17.52 -7.91
C PRO A 72 13.01 -17.24 -9.14
N SER A 73 11.82 -17.83 -9.21
CA SER A 73 10.82 -17.59 -10.25
C SER A 73 10.25 -16.17 -10.24
N LEU A 74 10.37 -15.44 -9.13
CA LEU A 74 9.87 -14.07 -8.97
C LEU A 74 11.01 -13.02 -9.01
N ARG A 75 12.19 -13.40 -9.51
CA ARG A 75 13.29 -12.45 -9.72
C ARG A 75 12.86 -11.35 -10.68
N GLY A 76 13.27 -10.12 -10.38
CA GLY A 76 12.95 -8.93 -11.16
C GLY A 76 11.75 -8.13 -10.64
N LEU A 77 10.97 -8.68 -9.70
CA LEU A 77 9.95 -7.88 -9.01
C LEU A 77 10.59 -6.79 -8.14
N ASN A 78 10.03 -5.59 -8.17
CA ASN A 78 10.44 -4.52 -7.25
C ASN A 78 9.81 -4.76 -5.87
N VAL A 79 10.39 -5.69 -5.11
CA VAL A 79 9.88 -6.09 -3.78
C VAL A 79 9.97 -4.94 -2.77
N GLY A 80 11.04 -4.13 -2.83
CA GLY A 80 11.18 -2.97 -1.97
C GLY A 80 10.01 -2.00 -2.13
N ARG A 81 9.59 -1.75 -3.38
CA ARG A 81 8.43 -0.91 -3.68
C ARG A 81 7.11 -1.54 -3.26
N LEU A 82 6.94 -2.86 -3.41
CA LEU A 82 5.77 -3.58 -2.88
C LEU A 82 5.61 -3.34 -1.36
N LEU A 83 6.69 -3.53 -0.60
CA LEU A 83 6.67 -3.33 0.85
C LEU A 83 6.34 -1.87 1.23
N HIS A 84 6.87 -0.90 0.49
CA HIS A 84 6.53 0.52 0.69
C HIS A 84 5.05 0.81 0.40
N LEU A 85 4.49 0.24 -0.66
CA LEU A 85 3.09 0.45 -1.01
C LEU A 85 2.15 -0.19 0.02
N LEU A 86 2.50 -1.38 0.53
CA LEU A 86 1.77 -2.02 1.63
C LEU A 86 1.84 -1.21 2.92
N LYS A 87 3.00 -0.64 3.24
CA LYS A 87 3.14 0.31 4.36
C LYS A 87 2.17 1.49 4.20
N HIS A 88 2.09 2.08 3.01
CA HIS A 88 1.20 3.21 2.78
C HIS A 88 -0.28 2.84 2.94
N HIS A 89 -0.70 1.67 2.43
CA HIS A 89 -2.04 1.16 2.67
C HIS A 89 -2.33 1.00 4.16
N LEU A 90 -1.41 0.38 4.90
CA LEU A 90 -1.55 0.20 6.35
C LEU A 90 -1.69 1.55 7.06
N LEU A 91 -0.90 2.55 6.68
CA LEU A 91 -0.95 3.90 7.26
C LEU A 91 -2.26 4.65 6.94
N VAL A 92 -2.92 4.37 5.81
CA VAL A 92 -4.24 4.92 5.52
C VAL A 92 -5.26 4.47 6.55
N PHE A 93 -5.19 3.21 6.98
CA PHE A 93 -6.12 2.62 7.94
C PHE A 93 -5.73 2.89 9.40
N LEU A 94 -4.44 2.78 9.74
CA LEU A 94 -3.95 3.02 11.10
C LEU A 94 -3.97 4.49 11.48
N THR A 95 -3.70 5.38 10.52
CA THR A 95 -3.39 6.81 10.73
C THR A 95 -2.15 7.01 11.62
N GLN A 96 -1.68 8.26 11.75
CA GLN A 96 -0.56 8.59 12.64
C GLN A 96 -0.87 8.29 14.12
N ASN A 97 -2.15 8.40 14.52
CA ASN A 97 -2.59 8.12 15.88
C ASN A 97 -2.47 6.63 16.21
N GLY A 98 -2.82 5.74 15.28
CA GLY A 98 -2.65 4.30 15.45
C GLY A 98 -1.18 3.89 15.59
N VAL A 99 -0.28 4.52 14.82
CA VAL A 99 1.17 4.30 14.93
C VAL A 99 1.68 4.77 16.31
N SER A 100 1.31 5.98 16.73
CA SER A 100 1.73 6.54 18.03
C SER A 100 1.21 5.70 19.21
N LEU A 101 0.01 5.12 19.08
CA LEU A 101 -0.55 4.20 20.06
C LEU A 101 0.28 2.91 20.19
N MET A 102 0.82 2.39 19.09
CA MET A 102 1.70 1.22 19.11
C MET A 102 3.06 1.52 19.75
N GLU A 103 3.63 2.70 19.46
CA GLU A 103 4.90 3.12 20.06
C GLU A 103 4.78 3.24 21.58
N SER A 104 3.66 3.80 22.05
CA SER A 104 3.37 3.90 23.49
C SER A 104 2.96 2.57 24.13
N ASN A 105 2.35 1.65 23.37
CA ASN A 105 1.91 0.34 23.84
C ASN A 105 2.37 -0.79 22.90
N PRO A 106 3.63 -1.27 23.03
CA PRO A 106 4.19 -2.28 22.12
C PRO A 106 3.42 -3.61 22.06
N ASN A 107 2.63 -3.91 23.10
CA ASN A 107 1.81 -5.12 23.17
C ASN A 107 0.42 -4.97 22.55
N TYR A 108 0.04 -3.77 22.11
CA TYR A 108 -1.27 -3.48 21.53
C TYR A 108 -1.53 -4.35 20.29
N ASP A 109 -2.74 -4.94 20.22
CA ASP A 109 -3.14 -5.82 19.14
C ASP A 109 -3.84 -5.04 18.03
N LEU A 110 -3.17 -4.90 16.89
CA LEU A 110 -3.68 -4.17 15.74
C LEU A 110 -4.77 -4.91 14.96
N ARG A 111 -4.96 -6.22 15.18
CA ARG A 111 -5.86 -7.04 14.34
C ARG A 111 -7.29 -6.50 14.35
N ASN A 112 -7.73 -5.98 15.48
CA ASN A 112 -9.05 -5.34 15.60
C ASN A 112 -9.15 -4.04 14.81
N LEU A 113 -8.09 -3.22 14.80
CA LEU A 113 -8.07 -1.93 14.09
C LEU A 113 -7.94 -2.13 12.57
N LEU A 114 -7.26 -3.19 12.15
CA LEU A 114 -7.03 -3.53 10.75
C LEU A 114 -8.02 -4.56 10.20
N TYR A 115 -9.08 -4.86 10.96
CA TYR A 115 -10.11 -5.79 10.54
C TYR A 115 -10.71 -5.36 9.19
N GLY A 116 -10.81 -6.30 8.25
CA GLY A 116 -11.32 -6.03 6.90
C GLY A 116 -10.30 -5.44 5.90
N THR A 117 -9.08 -5.11 6.33
CA THR A 117 -8.04 -4.58 5.42
C THR A 117 -7.26 -5.70 4.69
N HIS A 118 -7.32 -6.93 5.19
CA HIS A 118 -6.61 -8.09 4.64
C HIS A 118 -6.88 -8.28 3.13
N GLY A 119 -8.14 -8.23 2.71
CA GLY A 119 -8.50 -8.41 1.29
C GLY A 119 -7.91 -7.31 0.38
N VAL A 120 -7.82 -6.07 0.88
CA VAL A 120 -7.21 -4.95 0.16
C VAL A 120 -5.70 -5.18 0.03
N LEU A 121 -5.01 -5.55 1.11
CA LEU A 121 -3.58 -5.83 1.09
C LEU A 121 -3.24 -7.06 0.21
N MET A 122 -4.05 -8.11 0.25
CA MET A 122 -3.91 -9.27 -0.63
C MET A 122 -4.04 -8.93 -2.11
N ALA A 123 -4.97 -8.02 -2.44
CA ALA A 123 -5.11 -7.56 -3.81
C ALA A 123 -3.87 -6.81 -4.30
N VAL A 124 -3.18 -6.04 -3.45
CA VAL A 124 -1.90 -5.38 -3.81
C VAL A 124 -0.86 -6.44 -4.19
N VAL A 125 -0.70 -7.45 -3.31
CA VAL A 125 0.28 -8.53 -3.51
C VAL A 125 -0.03 -9.32 -4.78
N SER A 126 -1.30 -9.64 -5.00
CA SER A 126 -1.75 -10.41 -6.16
C SER A 126 -1.47 -9.66 -7.47
N ALA A 127 -1.77 -8.36 -7.50
CA ALA A 127 -1.52 -7.51 -8.66
C ALA A 127 -0.03 -7.36 -8.98
N TRP A 128 0.85 -7.41 -7.97
CA TRP A 128 2.29 -7.19 -8.13
C TRP A 128 2.99 -8.18 -9.08
N THR A 129 2.44 -9.38 -9.24
CA THR A 129 2.99 -10.39 -10.16
C THR A 129 2.57 -10.20 -11.61
N SER A 130 1.56 -9.36 -11.86
CA SER A 130 0.95 -9.17 -13.19
C SER A 130 1.02 -7.74 -13.71
N GLN A 131 1.21 -6.76 -12.84
CA GLN A 131 1.27 -5.34 -13.18
C GLN A 131 2.70 -4.80 -13.06
N VAL A 132 3.17 -4.12 -14.11
CA VAL A 132 4.55 -3.60 -14.18
C VAL A 132 4.62 -2.13 -13.75
N TRP A 133 3.64 -1.31 -14.13
CA TRP A 133 3.68 0.13 -13.87
C TRP A 133 3.81 0.49 -12.38
N PRO A 134 3.12 -0.13 -11.41
CA PRO A 134 3.27 0.27 -10.00
C PRO A 134 4.67 -0.04 -9.43
N GLN A 135 5.42 -0.91 -10.12
CA GLN A 135 6.79 -1.27 -9.78
C GLN A 135 7.82 -0.23 -10.23
N LEU A 136 7.42 0.73 -11.08
CA LEU A 136 8.28 1.82 -11.56
C LEU A 136 8.23 3.00 -10.58
N ASP A 137 9.33 3.20 -9.86
CA ASP A 137 9.43 4.27 -8.87
C ASP A 137 9.26 5.65 -9.51
N GLY A 138 8.42 6.50 -8.90
CA GLY A 138 8.26 7.91 -9.26
C GLY A 138 7.59 8.21 -10.61
N ILE A 139 7.25 7.21 -11.44
CA ILE A 139 6.61 7.43 -12.75
C ILE A 139 5.48 6.44 -13.09
N GLY A 140 5.27 5.44 -12.23
CA GLY A 140 4.48 4.24 -12.47
C GLY A 140 2.97 4.36 -12.60
N VAL A 141 2.40 5.43 -13.17
CA VAL A 141 0.94 5.60 -13.28
C VAL A 141 0.43 5.29 -14.69
N ARG A 142 -0.57 4.42 -14.79
CA ARG A 142 -1.25 4.13 -16.05
C ARG A 142 -2.24 5.26 -16.36
N LEU A 143 -2.01 5.98 -17.45
CA LEU A 143 -2.93 7.02 -17.93
C LEU A 143 -3.89 6.45 -18.98
N ILE A 144 -5.17 6.80 -18.89
CA ILE A 144 -6.21 6.41 -19.84
C ILE A 144 -6.58 7.64 -20.68
N PRO A 145 -6.16 7.69 -21.95
CA PRO A 145 -6.39 8.85 -22.79
C PRO A 145 -7.88 8.99 -23.14
N ILE A 146 -8.39 10.21 -23.00
CA ILE A 146 -9.73 10.58 -23.45
C ILE A 146 -9.66 10.95 -24.94
N PRO A 147 -10.37 10.24 -25.85
CA PRO A 147 -10.32 10.52 -27.28
C PRO A 147 -10.62 11.99 -27.63
N PRO A 148 -9.95 12.60 -28.63
CA PRO A 148 -10.18 13.99 -29.02
C PRO A 148 -11.64 14.30 -29.36
N SER A 149 -12.35 13.35 -29.97
CA SER A 149 -13.76 13.45 -30.37
C SER A 149 -14.74 13.66 -29.20
N THR A 150 -14.32 13.39 -27.96
CA THR A 150 -15.18 13.50 -26.76
C THR A 150 -15.01 14.85 -26.04
N THR A 151 -15.11 15.95 -26.80
CA THR A 151 -14.92 17.31 -26.28
C THR A 151 -15.91 17.67 -25.18
N THR A 152 -17.17 17.25 -25.29
CA THR A 152 -18.20 17.44 -24.25
C THR A 152 -17.81 16.74 -22.94
N THR A 153 -17.35 15.49 -23.00
CA THR A 153 -16.88 14.74 -21.82
C THR A 153 -15.71 15.43 -21.15
N ARG A 154 -14.73 15.90 -21.93
CA ARG A 154 -13.57 16.64 -21.41
C ARG A 154 -13.99 17.92 -20.69
N ARG A 155 -14.89 18.72 -21.29
CA ARG A 155 -15.42 19.94 -20.66
C ARG A 155 -16.19 19.64 -19.38
N HIS A 156 -17.00 18.57 -19.39
CA HIS A 156 -17.75 18.17 -18.21
C HIS A 156 -16.80 17.78 -17.06
N ILE A 157 -15.83 16.90 -17.34
CA ILE A 157 -14.76 16.51 -16.39
C ILE A 157 -14.04 17.74 -15.82
N GLN A 158 -13.67 18.68 -16.68
CA GLN A 158 -13.01 19.91 -16.24
C GLN A 158 -13.91 20.72 -15.30
N SER A 159 -15.16 20.95 -15.70
CA SER A 159 -16.13 21.69 -14.88
C SER A 159 -16.42 21.02 -13.53
N CYS A 160 -16.45 19.68 -13.47
CA CYS A 160 -16.67 18.93 -12.22
C CYS A 160 -15.50 19.07 -11.25
N MET A 161 -14.29 19.37 -11.74
CA MET A 161 -13.11 19.60 -10.90
C MET A 161 -12.80 21.10 -10.72
N ASP A 162 -13.57 22.01 -11.31
CA ASP A 162 -13.48 23.46 -11.09
C ASP A 162 -14.22 23.89 -9.82
N VAL A 163 -13.84 23.27 -8.68
CA VAL A 163 -14.44 23.53 -7.36
C VAL A 163 -13.52 24.44 -6.54
N PRO A 164 -14.03 25.57 -5.99
CA PRO A 164 -13.25 26.43 -5.10
C PRO A 164 -12.72 25.66 -3.88
N GLY A 165 -11.43 25.83 -3.59
CA GLY A 165 -10.77 25.14 -2.46
C GLY A 165 -10.38 23.69 -2.72
N LEU A 166 -10.60 23.15 -3.94
CA LEU A 166 -10.11 21.82 -4.31
C LEU A 166 -8.58 21.80 -4.26
N VAL A 167 -8.00 20.85 -3.52
CA VAL A 167 -6.54 20.64 -3.47
C VAL A 167 -6.10 19.83 -4.69
N PHE A 168 -6.72 18.66 -4.90
CA PHE A 168 -6.56 17.82 -6.08
C PHE A 168 -7.86 17.08 -6.39
N GLY A 169 -8.06 16.75 -7.66
CA GLY A 169 -9.15 15.90 -8.16
C GLY A 169 -8.58 14.76 -8.99
N LEU A 170 -9.11 13.55 -8.81
CA LEU A 170 -8.68 12.36 -9.52
C LEU A 170 -9.91 11.61 -10.06
N ILE A 171 -9.91 11.34 -11.36
CA ILE A 171 -10.88 10.45 -12.01
C ILE A 171 -10.12 9.24 -12.51
N SER A 172 -10.58 8.06 -12.13
CA SER A 172 -9.99 6.80 -12.50
C SER A 172 -10.97 5.87 -13.20
N HIS A 173 -10.42 4.90 -13.91
CA HIS A 173 -11.16 3.76 -14.44
C HIS A 173 -10.30 2.51 -14.25
N ALA A 174 -10.80 1.57 -13.45
CA ALA A 174 -10.02 0.44 -12.94
C ALA A 174 -8.70 0.94 -12.29
N ASP A 175 -7.56 0.46 -12.78
CA ASP A 175 -6.22 0.75 -12.28
C ASP A 175 -5.55 1.98 -12.94
N GLY A 176 -6.28 2.70 -13.81
CA GLY A 176 -5.75 3.82 -14.58
C GLY A 176 -6.38 5.15 -14.24
N VAL A 177 -5.61 6.22 -14.41
CA VAL A 177 -6.04 7.61 -14.24
C VAL A 177 -6.55 8.16 -15.56
N VAL A 178 -7.80 8.61 -15.57
CA VAL A 178 -8.47 9.22 -16.73
C VAL A 178 -8.23 10.73 -16.74
N ALA A 179 -8.33 11.36 -15.57
CA ALA A 179 -8.08 12.79 -15.42
C ALA A 179 -7.53 13.09 -14.02
N TYR A 180 -6.62 14.06 -13.96
CA TYR A 180 -6.07 14.60 -12.72
C TYR A 180 -6.12 16.12 -12.81
N LYS A 181 -6.56 16.76 -11.72
CA LYS A 181 -6.47 18.20 -11.56
C LYS A 181 -5.73 18.50 -10.28
N GLN A 182 -4.69 19.32 -10.40
CA GLN A 182 -4.09 19.98 -9.26
C GLN A 182 -4.75 21.34 -9.07
N GLY A 183 -5.54 21.49 -8.00
CA GLY A 183 -6.23 22.74 -7.70
C GLY A 183 -5.35 23.75 -7.00
N LEU A 184 -4.43 23.30 -6.14
CA LEU A 184 -3.41 24.15 -5.52
C LEU A 184 -2.00 23.82 -6.07
N PRO A 185 -1.31 24.78 -6.73
CA PRO A 185 -0.01 24.54 -7.39
C PRO A 185 1.10 24.02 -6.47
N ASP A 186 1.07 24.37 -5.18
CA ASP A 186 2.12 23.99 -4.22
C ASP A 186 1.85 22.64 -3.53
N HIS A 187 0.76 21.96 -3.90
CA HIS A 187 0.29 20.74 -3.25
C HIS A 187 0.03 19.61 -4.27
N PRO A 188 1.07 19.12 -4.98
CA PRO A 188 0.90 18.00 -5.90
C PRO A 188 0.59 16.70 -5.14
N LEU A 189 -0.28 15.86 -5.70
CA LEU A 189 -0.55 14.53 -5.16
C LEU A 189 0.59 13.56 -5.52
N PRO A 190 1.32 12.98 -4.54
CA PRO A 190 2.39 12.03 -4.82
C PRO A 190 1.88 10.75 -5.49
N ILE A 191 2.69 10.15 -6.36
CA ILE A 191 2.31 8.94 -7.12
C ILE A 191 2.04 7.75 -6.21
N GLU A 192 2.75 7.64 -5.10
CA GLU A 192 2.52 6.67 -4.03
C GLU A 192 1.06 6.72 -3.54
N ASP A 193 0.56 7.93 -3.30
CA ASP A 193 -0.78 8.15 -2.78
C ASP A 193 -1.83 7.98 -3.88
N VAL A 194 -1.49 8.28 -5.15
CA VAL A 194 -2.32 7.90 -6.30
C VAL A 194 -2.52 6.39 -6.35
N HIS A 195 -1.45 5.59 -6.20
CA HIS A 195 -1.56 4.12 -6.21
C HIS A 195 -2.46 3.59 -5.10
N VAL A 196 -2.29 4.12 -3.88
CA VAL A 196 -3.13 3.76 -2.73
C VAL A 196 -4.59 4.10 -3.00
N LEU A 197 -4.88 5.30 -3.49
CA LEU A 197 -6.25 5.73 -3.80
C LEU A 197 -6.89 4.84 -4.88
N LEU A 198 -6.20 4.60 -6.00
CA LEU A 198 -6.70 3.72 -7.07
C LEU A 198 -7.02 2.32 -6.54
N HIS A 199 -6.12 1.77 -5.72
CA HIS A 199 -6.27 0.43 -5.19
C HIS A 199 -7.44 0.34 -4.19
N ILE A 200 -7.56 1.30 -3.29
CA ILE A 200 -8.68 1.41 -2.33
C ILE A 200 -10.00 1.52 -3.08
N LEU A 201 -10.12 2.44 -4.03
CA LEU A 201 -11.35 2.64 -4.81
C LEU A 201 -11.77 1.36 -5.56
N GLN A 202 -10.80 0.59 -6.05
CA GLN A 202 -11.07 -0.65 -6.76
C GLN A 202 -11.45 -1.79 -5.81
N HIS A 203 -10.83 -1.92 -4.63
CA HIS A 203 -10.93 -3.12 -3.81
C HIS A 203 -11.75 -2.98 -2.54
N MET A 204 -12.15 -1.77 -2.14
CA MET A 204 -13.06 -1.55 -1.02
C MET A 204 -14.52 -1.46 -1.52
N PRO A 205 -15.41 -2.39 -1.11
CA PRO A 205 -16.79 -2.44 -1.59
C PRO A 205 -17.61 -1.17 -1.32
N SER A 206 -17.32 -0.46 -0.23
CA SER A 206 -18.02 0.75 0.21
C SER A 206 -18.01 1.88 -0.83
N PHE A 207 -17.00 1.94 -1.70
CA PHE A 207 -16.89 2.98 -2.73
C PHE A 207 -17.63 2.65 -4.03
N ARG A 208 -18.21 1.45 -4.18
CA ARG A 208 -18.80 1.00 -5.45
C ARG A 208 -20.27 1.37 -5.62
N THR A 209 -21.01 1.53 -4.52
CA THR A 209 -22.48 1.54 -4.54
C THR A 209 -23.09 2.92 -4.38
N SER A 210 -22.34 3.90 -3.87
CA SER A 210 -22.84 5.25 -3.64
C SER A 210 -21.71 6.27 -3.59
N GLU A 211 -22.06 7.53 -3.79
CA GLU A 211 -21.20 8.64 -3.38
C GLU A 211 -20.89 8.49 -1.88
N SER A 212 -19.63 8.69 -1.51
CA SER A 212 -19.17 8.53 -0.13
C SER A 212 -18.19 9.64 0.22
N TRP A 213 -18.31 10.12 1.45
CA TRP A 213 -17.41 11.09 2.05
C TRP A 213 -16.65 10.37 3.16
N THR A 214 -15.40 10.00 2.86
CA THR A 214 -14.56 9.19 3.75
C THR A 214 -13.29 9.95 4.10
N PRO A 215 -12.97 10.16 5.38
CA PRO A 215 -11.66 10.70 5.76
C PRO A 215 -10.58 9.66 5.42
N LEU A 216 -9.58 10.04 4.61
CA LEU A 216 -8.49 9.17 4.19
C LEU A 216 -7.12 9.81 4.47
N CYS A 217 -6.25 9.08 5.17
CA CYS A 217 -4.85 9.46 5.39
C CYS A 217 -4.08 9.28 4.09
N LEU A 218 -3.42 10.34 3.61
CA LEU A 218 -2.49 10.27 2.49
C LEU A 218 -1.05 10.36 3.03
N PRO A 219 -0.37 9.22 3.25
CA PRO A 219 0.86 9.15 4.04
C PRO A 219 2.06 9.85 3.41
N THR A 220 2.02 10.13 2.10
CA THR A 220 3.09 10.87 1.41
C THR A 220 2.75 12.35 1.34
N PHE A 221 1.50 12.69 1.05
CA PHE A 221 1.01 14.06 0.90
C PHE A 221 0.99 14.81 2.23
N ASN A 222 0.37 14.25 3.26
CA ASN A 222 0.32 14.85 4.59
C ASN A 222 0.09 13.78 5.68
N ARG A 223 1.18 13.41 6.36
CA ARG A 223 1.16 12.44 7.47
C ARG A 223 0.35 12.89 8.68
N GLY A 224 0.23 14.20 8.90
CA GLY A 224 -0.53 14.80 10.00
C GLY A 224 -1.91 15.30 9.58
N GLY A 225 -2.45 14.85 8.44
CA GLY A 225 -3.71 15.34 7.90
C GLY A 225 -4.98 14.91 8.65
N PHE A 226 -4.85 14.34 9.86
CA PHE A 226 -5.93 13.85 10.72
C PHE A 226 -5.87 14.51 12.08
#